data_AF-A0A7S2Q1S7-F1
#
_entry.id   AF-A0A7S2Q1S7-F1
#
_cell.length_a   1.000
_cell.length_b   1.000
_cell.length_c   1.000
_cell.angle_alpha   90.00
_cell.angle_beta   90.00
_cell.angle_gamma   90.00
#
_symmetry.space_group_name_H-M   'P 1'
#
loop_
_entity.id
_entity.type
_entity.pdbx_description
1 polymer ?
#
loop_
_entity_poly.entity_id
_entity_poly.type
_entity_poly.pdbx_seq_one_letter_code
_entity_poly.pdbx_strand_id
1 'polypeptide(L)'
;WDVFMLSGLLSLRELHCEGSGVSGNIKDLRALKDTLEKLNMHNCREIEGDFMTLSDFRLLKTLDLGGASGIIGDVREILTDDFQALEELHLPNGVVGGKDHQFQLISEVADVMLALHRLQQRIPTIPRDCYWEL
;
A
#
# COMPACT_ATOMS: atom_id res chain seq x y z
N TRP A 1 4.61 -7.39 -17.80
CA TRP A 1 5.89 -6.68 -17.98
C TRP A 1 6.45 -6.37 -16.61
N ASP A 2 7.77 -6.23 -16.50
CA ASP A 2 8.44 -6.11 -15.20
C ASP A 2 8.48 -4.66 -14.71
N VAL A 3 8.14 -4.44 -13.44
CA VAL A 3 8.16 -3.11 -12.78
C VAL A 3 9.53 -2.44 -12.86
N PHE A 4 10.63 -3.19 -12.88
CA PHE A 4 11.99 -2.67 -13.02
C PHE A 4 12.19 -1.82 -14.28
N MET A 5 11.40 -2.06 -15.32
CA MET A 5 11.45 -1.31 -16.59
C MET A 5 11.06 0.17 -16.42
N LEU A 6 10.41 0.55 -15.30
CA LEU A 6 9.99 1.91 -15.01
C LEU A 6 11.10 2.78 -14.42
N SER A 7 12.24 2.20 -14.05
CA SER A 7 13.34 2.91 -13.39
C SER A 7 13.93 4.06 -14.23
N GLY A 8 13.73 4.05 -15.55
CA GLY A 8 14.14 5.13 -16.45
C GLY A 8 13.12 6.27 -16.60
N LEU A 9 11.91 6.16 -16.04
CA LEU A 9 10.82 7.13 -16.22
C LEU A 9 10.76 8.14 -15.08
N LEU A 10 11.83 8.92 -14.90
CA LEU A 10 12.01 9.88 -13.79
C LEU A 10 11.03 11.07 -13.79
N SER A 11 10.00 11.08 -14.63
CA SER A 11 8.93 12.07 -14.63
C SER A 11 7.54 11.44 -14.50
N LEU A 12 7.48 10.13 -14.21
CA LEU A 12 6.23 9.42 -14.00
C LEU A 12 5.60 9.88 -12.69
N ARG A 13 4.40 10.46 -12.79
CA ARG A 13 3.60 10.94 -11.65
C ARG A 13 2.49 9.98 -11.27
N GLU A 14 1.93 9.27 -12.24
CA GLU A 14 0.85 8.32 -11.99
C GLU A 14 1.17 7.00 -12.70
N LEU A 15 1.05 5.90 -11.95
CA LEU A 15 1.18 4.55 -12.46
C LEU A 15 -0.11 3.79 -12.18
N HIS A 16 -0.80 3.38 -13.25
CA HIS A 16 -2.04 2.62 -13.17
C HIS A 16 -1.85 1.28 -13.88
N CYS A 17 -1.98 0.19 -13.11
CA CYS A 17 -1.78 -1.19 -13.52
C CYS A 17 -2.89 -2.03 -12.89
N GLU A 18 -4.06 -2.10 -13.54
CA GLU A 18 -5.18 -2.90 -13.03
C GLU A 18 -5.27 -4.24 -13.76
N GLY A 19 -5.25 -5.35 -13.01
CA GLY A 19 -5.43 -6.70 -13.57
C GLY A 19 -4.43 -7.09 -14.68
N SER A 20 -3.37 -6.30 -14.85
CA SER A 20 -2.36 -6.46 -15.89
C SER A 20 -1.39 -7.57 -15.49
N GLY A 21 -0.84 -8.29 -16.47
CA GLY A 21 0.28 -9.25 -16.29
C GLY A 21 1.60 -8.54 -15.93
N VAL A 22 1.53 -7.62 -14.97
CA VAL A 22 2.64 -6.89 -14.36
C VAL A 22 3.18 -7.74 -13.24
N SER A 23 4.49 -7.94 -13.28
CA SER A 23 5.23 -8.78 -12.34
C SER A 23 6.47 -8.03 -11.85
N GLY A 24 7.10 -8.56 -10.81
CA GLY A 24 8.30 -7.98 -10.21
C GLY A 24 8.04 -7.40 -8.82
N ASN A 25 8.99 -6.63 -8.32
CA ASN A 25 9.01 -6.21 -6.92
C ASN A 25 8.75 -4.72 -6.77
N ILE A 26 7.83 -4.33 -5.87
CA ILE A 26 7.50 -2.91 -5.67
C ILE A 26 8.67 -2.06 -5.16
N LYS A 27 9.69 -2.67 -4.55
CA LYS A 27 10.92 -1.95 -4.17
C LYS A 27 11.62 -1.30 -5.36
N ASP A 28 11.44 -1.84 -6.56
CA ASP A 28 12.07 -1.33 -7.78
C ASP A 28 11.45 0.00 -8.25
N LEU A 29 10.29 0.38 -7.70
CA LEU A 29 9.68 1.71 -7.86
C LEU A 29 10.45 2.81 -7.12
N ARG A 30 11.46 2.48 -6.29
CA ARG A 30 12.32 3.43 -5.55
C ARG A 30 12.88 4.57 -6.41
N ALA A 31 13.13 4.32 -7.69
CA ALA A 31 13.60 5.35 -8.63
C ALA A 31 12.58 6.49 -8.84
N LEU A 32 11.29 6.25 -8.55
CA LEU A 32 10.19 7.19 -8.72
C LEU A 32 9.79 7.89 -7.41
N LYS A 33 10.53 7.69 -6.32
CA LYS A 33 10.17 8.21 -4.97
C LYS A 33 9.94 9.73 -4.93
N ASP A 34 10.62 10.46 -5.81
CA ASP A 34 10.61 11.92 -5.86
C ASP A 34 9.58 12.47 -6.87
N THR A 35 8.85 11.60 -7.58
CA THR A 35 7.88 12.02 -8.62
C THR A 35 6.52 11.35 -8.54
N LEU A 36 6.44 10.12 -8.02
CA LEU A 36 5.22 9.34 -8.04
C LEU A 36 4.19 9.89 -7.04
N GLU A 37 3.02 10.27 -7.55
CA GLU A 37 1.89 10.78 -6.79
C GLU A 37 0.77 9.75 -6.65
N LYS A 38 0.60 8.85 -7.62
CA LYS A 38 -0.42 7.79 -7.55
C LYS A 38 0.13 6.47 -8.03
N LEU A 39 -0.06 5.43 -7.21
CA LEU A 39 0.22 4.05 -7.53
C LEU A 39 -1.06 3.24 -7.40
N ASN A 40 -1.57 2.75 -8.52
CA ASN A 40 -2.66 1.78 -8.56
C ASN A 40 -2.14 0.49 -9.19
N MET A 41 -2.05 -0.57 -8.38
CA MET A 41 -1.70 -1.94 -8.79
C MET A 41 -2.81 -2.92 -8.40
N HIS A 42 -4.06 -2.48 -8.45
CA HIS A 42 -5.21 -3.28 -8.04
C HIS A 42 -5.29 -4.60 -8.84
N ASN A 43 -5.49 -5.71 -8.12
CA ASN A 43 -5.52 -7.08 -8.66
C ASN A 43 -4.25 -7.51 -9.45
N CYS A 44 -3.10 -6.85 -9.27
CA CYS A 44 -1.83 -7.33 -9.81
C CYS A 44 -1.28 -8.48 -8.94
N ARG A 45 -1.55 -9.73 -9.35
CA ARG A 45 -1.22 -10.92 -8.54
C ARG A 45 0.25 -11.35 -8.59
N GLU A 46 0.97 -10.93 -9.64
CA GLU A 46 2.37 -11.29 -9.86
C GLU A 46 3.35 -10.24 -9.30
N ILE A 47 2.83 -9.19 -8.66
CA ILE A 47 3.68 -8.23 -7.93
C ILE A 47 3.92 -8.71 -6.51
N GLU A 48 5.12 -8.46 -6.01
CA GLU A 48 5.55 -8.84 -4.67
C GLU A 48 6.30 -7.72 -3.96
N GLY A 49 6.44 -7.87 -2.64
CA GLY A 49 7.27 -7.01 -1.81
C GLY A 49 6.52 -6.43 -0.63
N ASP A 50 7.26 -5.67 0.18
CA ASP A 50 6.73 -5.01 1.37
C ASP A 50 6.31 -3.57 1.02
N PHE A 51 5.04 -3.22 1.27
CA PHE A 51 4.53 -1.89 0.95
C PHE A 51 5.24 -0.78 1.74
N MET A 52 5.83 -1.09 2.90
CA MET A 52 6.62 -0.14 3.68
C MET A 52 7.89 0.32 2.95
N THR A 53 8.32 -0.38 1.90
CA THR A 53 9.42 0.11 1.03
C THR A 53 9.10 1.42 0.31
N LEU A 54 7.83 1.81 0.26
CA LEU A 54 7.33 3.04 -0.34
C LEU A 54 7.05 4.15 0.68
N SER A 55 7.36 3.95 1.97
CA SER A 55 6.97 4.87 3.05
C SER A 55 7.59 6.26 2.95
N ASP A 56 8.77 6.37 2.33
CA ASP A 56 9.50 7.62 2.13
C ASP A 56 9.10 8.39 0.86
N PHE A 57 8.05 7.94 0.14
CA PHE A 57 7.55 8.62 -1.05
C PHE A 57 6.74 9.85 -0.65
N ARG A 58 7.41 11.00 -0.63
CA ARG A 58 6.86 12.26 -0.11
C ARG A 58 5.73 12.85 -0.94
N LEU A 59 5.59 12.43 -2.19
CA LEU A 59 4.55 12.92 -3.10
C LEU A 59 3.39 11.94 -3.27
N LEU A 60 3.50 10.72 -2.74
CA LEU A 60 2.52 9.66 -2.96
C LEU A 60 1.23 9.95 -2.18
N LYS A 61 0.16 10.24 -2.94
CA LYS A 61 -1.18 10.54 -2.44
C LYS A 61 -2.09 9.34 -2.47
N THR A 62 -1.99 8.50 -3.50
CA THR A 62 -2.80 7.29 -3.62
C THR A 62 -1.91 6.07 -3.70
N LEU A 63 -2.13 5.11 -2.80
CA LEU A 63 -1.54 3.78 -2.82
C LEU A 63 -2.64 2.72 -2.81
N ASP A 64 -2.97 2.18 -3.98
CA ASP A 64 -3.90 1.06 -4.13
C ASP A 64 -3.15 -0.21 -4.56
N LEU A 65 -3.04 -1.14 -3.61
CA LEU A 65 -2.47 -2.48 -3.79
C LEU A 65 -3.54 -3.56 -3.54
N GLY A 66 -4.83 -3.19 -3.55
CA GLY A 66 -5.93 -4.11 -3.27
C GLY A 66 -5.90 -5.34 -4.18
N GLY A 67 -6.04 -6.54 -3.61
CA GLY A 67 -6.02 -7.78 -4.38
C GLY A 67 -4.64 -8.21 -4.92
N ALA A 68 -3.56 -7.47 -4.62
CA ALA A 68 -2.18 -7.87 -4.95
C ALA A 68 -1.65 -8.89 -3.91
N SER A 69 -1.87 -10.18 -4.14
CA SER A 69 -1.61 -11.23 -3.15
C SER A 69 -0.14 -11.43 -2.74
N GLY A 70 0.82 -10.97 -3.55
CA GLY A 70 2.25 -11.04 -3.22
C GLY A 70 2.75 -9.86 -2.36
N ILE A 71 1.89 -8.88 -2.09
CA ILE A 71 2.22 -7.75 -1.22
C ILE A 71 2.02 -8.12 0.24
N ILE A 72 3.05 -7.82 1.03
CA ILE A 72 3.11 -8.02 2.48
C ILE A 72 3.40 -6.69 3.19
N GLY A 73 3.39 -6.73 4.52
CA GLY A 73 3.76 -5.63 5.40
C GLY A 73 2.85 -5.57 6.62
N ASP A 74 3.03 -4.55 7.46
CA ASP A 74 2.24 -4.35 8.67
C ASP A 74 1.90 -2.87 8.88
N VAL A 75 0.60 -2.55 8.99
CA VAL A 75 0.15 -1.17 9.21
C VAL A 75 0.62 -0.59 10.55
N ARG A 76 0.98 -1.44 11.53
CA ARG A 76 1.51 -1.02 12.83
C ARG A 76 2.91 -0.42 12.73
N GLU A 77 3.63 -0.73 11.66
CA GLU A 77 4.98 -0.21 11.41
C GLU A 77 4.97 1.21 10.84
N ILE A 78 3.81 1.71 10.39
CA ILE A 78 3.70 3.07 9.85
C ILE A 78 3.95 4.10 10.96
N LEU A 79 5.03 4.85 10.81
CA LEU A 79 5.43 5.91 11.73
C LEU A 79 4.77 7.25 11.38
N THR A 80 4.92 8.22 12.28
CA THR A 80 4.36 9.58 12.12
C THR A 80 4.87 10.27 10.85
N ASP A 81 6.13 10.04 10.48
CA ASP A 81 6.82 10.68 9.34
C ASP A 81 6.71 9.89 8.03
N ASP A 82 6.11 8.70 8.04
CA ASP A 82 5.87 7.90 6.85
C ASP A 82 4.64 8.41 6.08
N PHE A 83 4.65 8.24 4.75
CA PHE A 83 3.49 8.48 3.88
C PHE A 83 2.85 9.87 4.08
N GLN A 84 3.67 10.93 4.15
CA GLN A 84 3.23 12.28 4.56
C GLN A 84 2.16 12.90 3.67
N ALA A 85 2.16 12.58 2.37
CA ALA A 85 1.18 13.10 1.41
C ALA A 85 0.01 12.15 1.17
N LEU A 86 -0.03 11.00 1.86
CA LEU A 86 -0.98 9.94 1.54
C LEU A 86 -2.40 10.33 1.93
N GLU A 87 -3.28 10.28 0.95
CA GLU A 87 -4.71 10.59 1.03
C GLU A 87 -5.54 9.31 0.90
N GLU A 88 -5.05 8.29 0.19
CA GLU A 88 -5.77 7.04 -0.07
C GLU A 88 -4.86 5.84 0.08
N LEU A 89 -5.32 4.82 0.82
CA LEU A 89 -4.57 3.60 1.10
C LEU A 89 -5.49 2.38 1.00
N HIS A 90 -5.22 1.51 0.05
CA HIS A 90 -5.87 0.20 -0.09
C HIS A 90 -4.82 -0.89 -0.06
N LEU A 91 -4.91 -1.76 0.95
CA LEU A 91 -3.94 -2.83 1.19
C LEU A 91 -4.59 -4.21 1.01
N PRO A 92 -3.88 -5.19 0.43
CA PRO A 92 -4.41 -6.54 0.26
C PRO A 92 -4.40 -7.32 1.58
N ASN A 93 -5.07 -8.46 1.58
CA ASN A 93 -5.19 -9.34 2.76
C ASN A 93 -3.86 -9.91 3.27
N GLY A 94 -2.81 -9.93 2.44
CA GLY A 94 -1.46 -10.34 2.83
C GLY A 94 -0.77 -9.35 3.78
N VAL A 95 -1.27 -8.12 3.88
CA VAL A 95 -0.78 -7.09 4.79
C VAL A 95 -1.52 -7.17 6.12
N VAL A 96 -0.79 -7.15 7.23
CA VAL A 96 -1.40 -7.10 8.57
C VAL A 96 -2.16 -5.79 8.72
N GLY A 97 -3.49 -5.89 8.91
CA GLY A 97 -4.40 -4.74 8.91
C GLY A 97 -4.90 -4.29 7.54
N GLY A 98 -4.55 -5.03 6.48
CA GLY A 98 -5.14 -4.86 5.15
C GLY A 98 -6.57 -5.39 5.05
N LYS A 99 -7.22 -5.11 3.92
CA LYS A 99 -8.61 -5.53 3.68
C LYS A 99 -8.70 -7.06 3.71
N ASP A 100 -9.69 -7.59 4.42
CA ASP A 100 -9.94 -9.03 4.59
C ASP A 100 -8.76 -9.80 5.23
N HIS A 101 -7.85 -9.10 5.92
CA HIS A 101 -6.76 -9.74 6.65
C HIS A 101 -7.30 -10.64 7.76
N GLN A 102 -6.82 -11.88 7.82
CA GLN A 102 -7.22 -12.87 8.83
C GLN A 102 -6.27 -12.85 10.02
N PHE A 103 -6.79 -12.50 11.19
CA PHE A 103 -6.04 -12.53 12.44
C PHE A 103 -5.94 -13.96 13.00
N GLN A 104 -4.76 -14.33 13.50
CA GLN A 104 -4.57 -15.61 14.16
C GLN A 104 -4.85 -15.51 15.67
N LEU A 105 -4.63 -14.33 16.25
CA LEU A 105 -4.80 -14.08 17.68
C LEU A 105 -5.67 -12.84 17.94
N ILE A 106 -6.54 -12.91 18.96
CA ILE A 106 -7.38 -11.78 19.39
C ILE A 106 -6.53 -10.57 19.81
N SER A 107 -5.36 -10.80 20.41
CA SER A 107 -4.45 -9.73 20.82
C SER A 107 -3.92 -8.90 19.64
N GLU A 108 -3.78 -9.50 18.45
CA GLU A 108 -3.33 -8.78 17.25
C GLU A 108 -4.38 -7.77 16.78
N VAL A 109 -5.66 -8.09 16.95
CA VAL A 109 -6.77 -7.23 16.53
C VAL A 109 -6.71 -5.88 17.24
N ALA A 110 -6.45 -5.85 18.54
CA ALA A 110 -6.42 -4.62 19.31
C ALA A 110 -5.32 -3.67 18.83
N ASP A 111 -4.10 -4.17 18.66
CA ASP A 111 -2.96 -3.37 18.22
C ASP A 111 -3.13 -2.87 16.79
N VAL A 112 -3.63 -3.73 15.89
CA VAL A 112 -3.88 -3.38 14.49
C VAL A 112 -4.99 -2.34 14.40
N MET A 113 -6.07 -2.48 15.16
CA MET A 113 -7.16 -1.49 15.18
C MET A 113 -6.69 -0.13 15.73
N LEU A 114 -5.81 -0.12 16.72
CA LEU A 114 -5.20 1.13 17.20
C LEU A 114 -4.34 1.80 16.13
N ALA A 115 -3.54 1.04 15.38
CA ALA A 115 -2.75 1.56 14.28
C ALA A 115 -3.62 2.14 13.17
N LEU A 116 -4.63 1.40 12.75
CA LEU A 116 -5.60 1.84 11.73
C LEU A 116 -6.37 3.09 12.17
N HIS A 117 -6.77 3.16 13.43
CA HIS A 117 -7.41 4.35 13.98
C HIS A 117 -6.49 5.57 13.89
N ARG A 118 -5.20 5.44 14.21
CA ARG A 118 -4.22 6.53 14.06
C ARG A 118 -4.06 6.96 12.60
N LEU A 119 -4.03 5.99 11.67
CA LEU A 119 -3.94 6.28 10.23
C LEU A 119 -5.17 7.03 9.74
N GLN A 120 -6.38 6.66 10.18
CA GLN A 120 -7.62 7.35 9.84
C GLN A 120 -7.65 8.81 10.33
N GLN A 121 -7.06 9.11 11.50
CA GLN A 121 -6.96 10.49 11.96
C GLN A 121 -6.02 11.34 11.08
N ARG A 122 -5.04 10.72 10.42
CA ARG A 122 -4.12 11.38 9.50
C ARG A 122 -4.67 11.46 8.07
N ILE A 123 -5.44 10.44 7.65
CA ILE A 123 -5.89 10.22 6.28
C ILE A 123 -7.44 10.07 6.27
N PRO A 124 -8.20 11.17 6.07
CA PRO A 124 -9.65 11.18 6.26
C PRO A 124 -10.45 10.31 5.26
N THR A 125 -9.86 10.01 4.11
CA THR A 125 -10.47 9.29 2.98
C THR A 125 -10.28 7.78 3.03
N ILE A 126 -9.60 7.23 4.04
CA ILE A 126 -9.60 5.77 4.27
C ILE A 126 -11.05 5.32 4.48
N PRO A 127 -11.62 4.47 3.61
CA PRO A 127 -13.02 4.08 3.71
C PRO A 127 -13.32 3.48 5.09
N ARG A 128 -14.39 3.96 5.73
CA ARG A 128 -14.90 3.40 6.99
C ARG A 128 -15.36 1.94 6.83
N ASP A 129 -15.66 1.55 5.59
CA ASP A 129 -16.27 0.26 5.23
C ASP A 129 -15.25 -0.89 5.13
N CYS A 130 -13.97 -0.66 5.43
CA CYS A 130 -12.94 -1.71 5.40
C CYS A 130 -12.82 -2.53 6.69
N TYR A 131 -13.66 -2.28 7.69
CA TYR A 131 -13.61 -3.00 8.96
C TYR A 131 -15.03 -3.41 9.32
N TRP A 132 -15.22 -4.70 9.62
CA TRP A 132 -16.44 -5.42 10.04
C TRP A 132 -17.53 -5.66 8.95
N GLU A 133 -17.76 -6.93 8.61
CA GLU A 133 -19.03 -7.57 9.00
C GLU A 133 -18.61 -8.58 10.07
N LEU A 134 -19.05 -8.38 11.31
CA LEU A 134 -18.93 -9.35 12.40
C LEU A 134 -20.15 -10.26 12.39
#